data_AF-A0A368H527-F1
#
_entry.id   AF-A0A368H527-F1
#
_cell.length_a   1.000
_cell.length_b   1.000
_cell.length_c   1.000
_cell.angle_alpha   90.00
_cell.angle_beta   90.00
_cell.angle_gamma   90.00
#
_symmetry.space_group_name_H-M   'P 1'
#
loop_
_entity.id
_entity.type
_entity.pdbx_description
1 polymer ?
#
loop_
_entity_poly.entity_id
_entity_poly.type
_entity_poly.pdbx_seq_one_letter_code
_entity_poly.pdbx_strand_id
1 'polypeptide(L)' 'MLLEPRSLFLMTDDAYENLLHGIKEVTEDVIDEKVFNGEEHRGKTLVRGTRLSFTIRHVPVVSKLSVGALLSKKS' A
#
# COMPACT_ATOMS: atom_id res chain seq x y z
N MET A 1 -0.46 5.92 9.85
CA MET A 1 0.94 6.02 9.38
C MET A 1 1.07 7.27 8.57
N LEU A 2 2.12 8.06 8.82
CA LEU A 2 2.52 9.18 7.99
C LEU A 2 3.57 8.72 6.97
N LEU A 3 3.40 9.05 5.69
CA LEU A 3 4.37 8.72 4.64
C LEU A 3 4.95 10.00 4.04
N GLU A 4 6.14 10.37 4.50
CA GLU A 4 6.82 11.59 4.07
C GLU A 4 7.35 11.50 2.62
N PRO A 5 7.55 12.63 1.92
CA PRO A 5 8.14 12.64 0.59
C PRO A 5 9.50 11.92 0.57
N ARG A 6 9.70 11.06 -0.45
CA ARG A 6 10.92 10.23 -0.62
C ARG A 6 11.16 9.18 0.47
N SER A 7 10.15 8.87 1.29
CA SER A 7 10.20 7.70 2.17
C SER A 7 9.96 6.40 1.38
N LEU A 8 10.57 5.31 1.85
CA LEU A 8 10.30 3.95 1.37
C LEU A 8 9.43 3.23 2.39
N PHE A 9 8.27 2.75 1.95
CA PHE A 9 7.41 1.88 2.75
C PHE A 9 7.55 0.44 2.24
N LEU A 10 8.02 -0.45 3.11
CA LEU A 10 8.15 -1.88 2.83
C LEU A 10 7.10 -2.64 3.63
N MET A 11 6.31 -3.46 2.94
CA MET A 11 5.28 -4.29 3.54
C MET A 11 5.55 -5.75 3.16
N THR A 12 5.72 -6.61 4.17
CA THR A 12 6.07 -8.03 3.99
C THR A 12 5.08 -8.92 4.74
N ASP A 13 5.08 -10.21 4.38
CA ASP A 13 4.39 -11.28 5.11
C ASP A 13 2.92 -10.93 5.40
N ASP A 14 2.49 -11.12 6.66
CA ASP A 14 1.12 -10.93 7.12
C ASP A 14 0.60 -9.50 6.89
N ALA A 15 1.47 -8.49 7.02
CA ALA A 15 1.10 -7.11 6.77
C ALA A 15 0.78 -6.85 5.29
N TYR A 16 1.40 -7.60 4.38
CA TYR A 16 1.11 -7.51 2.94
C TYR A 16 -0.14 -8.30 2.57
N GLU A 17 -0.31 -9.50 3.12
CA GLU A 17 -1.34 -10.45 2.69
C GLU A 17 -2.69 -10.23 3.36
N ASN A 18 -2.70 -9.86 4.65
CA ASN A 18 -3.89 -9.95 5.49
C ASN A 18 -4.35 -8.60 6.09
N LEU A 19 -3.55 -7.55 5.98
CA LEU A 19 -3.91 -6.22 6.49
C LEU A 19 -4.41 -5.28 5.39
N LEU A 20 -5.60 -4.72 5.62
CA LEU A 20 -6.13 -3.66 4.79
C LEU A 20 -5.38 -2.35 5.07
N HIS A 21 -4.89 -1.75 4.00
CA HIS A 21 -4.27 -0.44 4.01
C HIS A 21 -4.93 0.43 2.94
N GLY A 22 -5.05 1.72 3.21
CA GLY A 22 -5.70 2.65 2.30
C GLY A 22 -5.31 4.08 2.60
N ILE A 23 -5.56 4.95 1.63
CA ILE A 23 -5.38 6.39 1.76
C ILE A 23 -6.78 6.97 1.89
N LYS A 24 -7.11 7.51 3.06
CA LYS A 24 -8.39 8.18 3.30
C LYS A 24 -8.51 9.40 2.39
N GLU A 25 -9.64 9.60 1.73
CA GLU A 25 -9.92 10.77 0.88
C GLU A 25 -10.22 12.00 1.76
N VAL A 26 -9.18 12.78 2.04
CA VAL A 26 -9.23 14.04 2.79
C VAL A 26 -8.20 15.01 2.22
N THR A 27 -8.33 16.30 2.52
CA THR A 27 -7.42 17.37 2.08
C THR A 27 -6.31 17.69 3.08
N GLU A 28 -6.41 17.19 4.31
CA GLU A 28 -5.47 17.45 5.39
C GLU A 28 -5.31 16.23 6.30
N ASP A 29 -4.14 16.08 6.90
CA ASP A 29 -3.81 15.04 7.87
C ASP A 29 -3.57 15.68 9.25
N VAL A 30 -4.37 15.28 10.24
CA VAL A 30 -4.17 15.66 11.65
C VAL A 30 -3.26 14.64 12.30
N ILE A 31 -2.11 15.09 12.81
CA ILE A 31 -1.11 14.21 13.41
C ILE A 31 -1.32 14.14 14.92
N ASP A 32 -2.14 13.19 15.35
CA ASP A 32 -2.41 12.88 16.75
C ASP A 32 -1.58 11.69 17.25
N GLU A 33 -1.82 11.27 18.49
CA GLU A 33 -1.11 10.15 19.15
C GLU A 33 -1.37 8.78 18.51
N LYS A 34 -2.36 8.68 17.62
CA LYS A 34 -2.68 7.44 16.89
C LYS A 34 -1.82 7.28 15.65
N VAL A 35 -1.09 8.32 15.24
CA VAL A 35 -0.16 8.25 14.11
C VAL A 35 1.19 7.70 14.60
N PHE A 36 1.43 6.40 14.34
CA PHE A 36 2.57 5.69 14.92
C PHE A 36 3.96 6.34 14.71
N ASN A 37 4.17 7.00 13.57
CA ASN A 37 5.43 7.67 13.21
C ASN A 37 5.26 9.19 13.05
N GLY A 38 4.34 9.78 13.81
CA GLY A 38 3.98 11.19 13.70
C GLY A 38 4.81 12.14 14.56
N GLU A 39 5.82 11.67 15.31
CA GLU A 39 6.45 12.44 16.40
C GLU A 39 6.95 13.84 15.99
N GLU A 40 7.58 13.99 14.81
CA GLU A 40 8.08 15.29 14.33
C GLU A 40 6.94 16.29 13.98
N HIS A 41 5.77 15.77 13.65
CA HIS A 41 4.61 16.55 13.22
C HIS A 41 3.47 16.54 14.25
N ARG A 42 3.71 15.99 15.44
CA ARG A 42 2.69 15.78 16.46
C ARG A 42 2.01 17.09 16.86
N GLY A 43 0.67 17.07 16.87
CA GLY A 43 -0.17 18.24 17.13
C GLY A 43 -0.31 19.19 15.94
N LYS A 44 0.30 18.91 14.77
CA LYS A 44 0.16 19.71 13.55
C LYS A 44 -0.91 19.12 12.63
N THR A 45 -1.45 19.99 11.79
CA THR A 45 -2.27 19.62 10.64
C THR A 45 -1.47 19.88 9.37
N LEU A 46 -1.30 18.84 8.54
CA LEU A 46 -0.55 18.90 7.28
C LEU A 46 -1.53 18.96 6.10
N VAL A 47 -1.45 20.03 5.31
CA VAL A 47 -2.27 20.16 4.09
C VAL A 47 -1.68 19.27 2.99
N ARG A 48 -2.53 18.49 2.33
CA ARG A 48 -2.11 17.60 1.25
C ARG A 48 -1.93 18.36 -0.05
N GLY A 49 -0.87 18.02 -0.77
CA GLY A 49 -0.66 18.37 -2.16
C GLY A 49 -0.72 17.15 -3.07
N THR A 50 -0.35 17.33 -4.34
CA THR A 50 -0.19 16.21 -5.28
C THR A 50 0.99 15.33 -4.84
N ARG A 51 0.72 14.05 -4.58
CA ARG A 51 1.72 13.05 -4.20
C ARG A 51 1.80 11.96 -5.25
N LEU A 52 3.02 11.60 -5.65
CA LEU A 52 3.30 10.45 -6.49
C LEU A 52 3.91 9.32 -5.64
N SER A 53 3.38 8.11 -5.78
CA SER A 53 3.94 6.91 -5.17
C SER A 53 4.15 5.82 -6.19
N PHE A 54 5.32 5.20 -6.12
CA PHE A 54 5.64 4.01 -6.90
C PHE A 54 5.47 2.78 -6.04
N THR A 55 4.66 1.83 -6.49
CA THR A 55 4.46 0.54 -5.83
C THR A 55 5.05 -0.55 -6.70
N ILE A 56 5.99 -1.32 -6.17
CA ILE A 56 6.62 -2.45 -6.85
C ILE A 56 6.29 -3.70 -6.05
N ARG A 57 5.81 -4.74 -6.74
CA ARG A 57 5.50 -6.04 -6.12
C ARG A 57 6.05 -7.17 -6.97
N HIS A 58 6.50 -8.23 -6.31
CA HIS A 58 6.79 -9.48 -6.98
C HIS A 58 5.50 -10.31 -7.03
N VAL A 59 5.09 -10.72 -8.24
CA VAL A 59 3.91 -11.57 -8.42
C VAL A 59 4.40 -12.97 -8.82
N PRO A 60 4.36 -13.95 -7.91
CA PRO A 60 4.86 -15.29 -8.21
C PRO A 60 3.98 -15.94 -9.28
N VAL A 61 4.61 -16.62 -10.25
CA VAL A 61 3.91 -17.41 -11.26
C VAL A 61 3.53 -18.76 -10.65
N VAL A 62 2.26 -18.94 -10.31
CA VAL A 62 1.78 -20.11 -9.55
C VAL A 62 1.22 -21.25 -10.41
N SER A 63 1.06 -21.08 -11.74
CA SER A 63 0.67 -22.15 -12.66
C SER A 63 1.19 -21.92 -14.08
N LYS A 64 1.71 -22.98 -14.71
CA LYS A 64 2.04 -23.02 -16.15
C LYS A 64 0.86 -23.51 -17.01
N LEU A 65 -0.22 -23.97 -16.38
CA LEU A 65 -1.44 -24.38 -17.06
C LEU A 65 -2.29 -23.14 -17.30
N SER A 66 -2.38 -22.70 -18.56
CA SER A 66 -3.31 -21.66 -18.96
C SER A 66 -4.74 -22.21 -18.96
N VAL A 67 -5.73 -21.35 -18.71
CA VAL A 67 -7.16 -21.71 -18.81
C VAL A 67 -7.47 -22.29 -20.19
N GLY A 68 -6.80 -21.80 -21.25
CA GLY A 68 -6.91 -22.35 -22.60
C GLY A 68 -6.43 -23.81 -22.71
N ALA A 69 -5.34 -24.18 -22.01
CA ALA A 69 -4.84 -25.57 -21.99
C ALA A 69 -5.77 -26.53 -21.22
N LEU A 70 -6.52 -26.03 -20.23
CA LEU A 70 -7.54 -26.79 -19.51
C LEU A 70 -8.82 -27.00 -20.34
N LEU A 71 -9.18 -26.03 -21.19
CA LEU A 71 -10.36 -26.08 -22.05
C LEU A 71 -10.15 -26.89 -23.34
N SER A 72 -8.92 -26.97 -23.87
CA SER A 72 -8.64 -27.72 -25.11
C SER A 72 -8.58 -29.24 -24.93
N LYS A 73 -8.41 -29.74 -23.70
CA LYS A 73 -8.27 -31.18 -23.42
C LYS A 73 -9.59 -31.94 -23.39
N LYS A 74 -10.72 -31.28 -23.65
CA LYS A 74 -12.08 -31.85 -23.54
C LYS A 74 -12.80 -32.05 -24.88
N SER A 75 -12.09 -31.95 -26.01
CA SER A 75 -12.65 -32.23 -27.35
C SER A 75 -11.97 -33.41 -28.02
#